data_AF-A0A3M6C1M8-F1
#
_entry.id   AF-A0A3M6C1M8-F1
#
_cell.length_a   1.000
_cell.length_b   1.000
_cell.length_c   1.000
_cell.angle_alpha   90.00
_cell.angle_beta   90.00
_cell.angle_gamma   90.00
#
_symmetry.space_group_name_H-M   'P 1'
#
loop_
_entity.id
_entity.type
_entity.pdbx_description
1 polymer ?
#
loop_
_entity_poly.entity_id
_entity_poly.type
_entity_poly.pdbx_seq_one_letter_code
_entity_poly.pdbx_strand_id
1 'polypeptide(L)'
;GCAHAQLHEVVHEDGTTIPPETLCYLDIPASKTFKAFVKPVAVVVKERIDAWLKERPVNQAPLVDERTGEKVSYLFQFRGKRMGVGVINRTIIPMLCAKAGVPLDDSRGRITSHRGRASVVTALASVPQGMSLMELMQWSGHSSPSSTLHYIRIRPTKLAASFVKADQMSVSDPPT
;
A
#
# COMPACT_ATOMS: atom_id res chain seq x y z
N GLY A 1 -11.47 12.18 7.37
CA GLY A 1 -10.11 11.74 7.78
C GLY A 1 -9.33 11.35 6.53
N CYS A 2 -8.10 10.83 6.65
CA CYS A 2 -7.36 10.35 5.47
C CYS A 2 -7.74 8.91 5.04
N ALA A 3 -8.58 8.21 5.80
CA ALA A 3 -9.06 6.87 5.48
C ALA A 3 -10.59 6.86 5.34
N HIS A 4 -11.09 6.32 4.23
CA HIS A 4 -12.50 6.31 3.85
C HIS A 4 -12.98 4.89 3.60
N ALA A 5 -14.19 4.56 4.04
CA ALA A 5 -14.78 3.26 3.75
C ALA A 5 -15.14 3.14 2.27
N GLN A 6 -15.07 1.94 1.71
CA GLN A 6 -15.68 1.62 0.43
C GLN A 6 -17.21 1.51 0.64
N LEU A 7 -17.95 2.58 0.34
CA LEU A 7 -19.41 2.62 0.56
C LEU A 7 -20.21 1.95 -0.55
N HIS A 8 -19.62 1.83 -1.74
CA HIS A 8 -20.30 1.32 -2.93
C HIS A 8 -19.60 0.06 -3.42
N GLU A 9 -20.39 -0.83 -4.03
CA GLU A 9 -19.87 -1.98 -4.76
C GLU A 9 -18.90 -1.50 -5.85
N VAL A 10 -17.79 -2.21 -6.01
CA VAL A 10 -16.86 -1.99 -7.12
C VAL A 10 -17.07 -3.12 -8.12
N VAL A 11 -17.36 -2.77 -9.36
CA VAL A 11 -17.54 -3.70 -10.46
C VAL A 11 -16.26 -3.70 -11.29
N HIS A 12 -15.63 -4.86 -11.43
CA HIS A 12 -14.48 -5.06 -12.31
C HIS A 12 -14.91 -5.23 -13.77
N GLU A 13 -13.98 -5.01 -14.70
CA GLU A 13 -14.20 -5.14 -16.14
C GLU A 13 -14.66 -6.55 -16.55
N ASP A 14 -14.29 -7.59 -15.79
CA ASP A 14 -14.69 -8.97 -16.01
C ASP A 14 -16.05 -9.33 -15.38
N GLY A 15 -16.77 -8.34 -14.84
CA GLY A 15 -18.06 -8.51 -14.18
C GLY A 15 -17.99 -9.03 -12.75
N THR A 16 -16.79 -9.31 -12.22
CA THR A 16 -16.65 -9.63 -10.79
C THR A 16 -16.93 -8.39 -9.94
N THR A 17 -17.54 -8.58 -8.76
CA THR A 17 -17.85 -7.47 -7.86
C THR A 17 -17.14 -7.60 -6.53
N ILE A 18 -16.77 -6.45 -5.98
CA ILE A 18 -16.24 -6.31 -4.62
C ILE A 18 -17.34 -5.65 -3.80
N PRO A 19 -17.93 -6.37 -2.83
CA PRO A 19 -18.96 -5.81 -1.96
C PRO A 19 -18.48 -4.57 -1.19
N PRO A 20 -19.39 -3.67 -0.78
CA PRO A 20 -19.06 -2.60 0.14
C PRO A 20 -18.32 -3.11 1.39
N GLU A 21 -17.49 -2.24 1.97
CA GLU A 21 -16.71 -2.51 3.18
C GLU A 21 -15.66 -3.63 3.08
N THR A 22 -15.38 -4.15 1.87
CA THR A 22 -14.28 -5.12 1.67
C THR A 22 -12.91 -4.46 1.83
N LEU A 23 -12.78 -3.21 1.38
CA LEU A 23 -11.55 -2.42 1.49
C LEU A 23 -11.83 -1.01 2.01
N CYS A 24 -10.76 -0.26 2.28
CA CYS A 24 -10.83 1.17 2.51
C CYS A 24 -9.82 1.92 1.63
N TYR A 25 -10.13 3.19 1.38
CA TYR A 25 -9.30 4.10 0.60
C TYR A 25 -8.49 4.99 1.52
N LEU A 26 -7.17 5.00 1.34
CA LEU A 26 -6.25 5.86 2.08
C LEU A 26 -5.75 6.98 1.17
N ASP A 27 -6.05 8.22 1.54
CA ASP A 27 -5.52 9.41 0.88
C ASP A 27 -4.06 9.61 1.25
N ILE A 28 -3.18 9.52 0.26
CA ILE A 28 -1.76 9.75 0.42
C ILE A 28 -1.45 11.16 -0.09
N PRO A 29 -1.05 12.10 0.80
CA PRO A 29 -0.67 13.44 0.37
C PRO A 29 0.59 13.37 -0.48
N ALA A 30 0.77 14.35 -1.36
CA ALA A 30 1.97 14.42 -2.21
C ALA A 30 3.27 14.39 -1.39
N SER A 31 4.35 13.99 -2.03
CA SER A 31 5.71 14.00 -1.49
C SER A 31 6.61 14.73 -2.48
N LYS A 32 7.89 14.92 -2.10
CA LYS A 32 8.93 15.34 -3.04
C LYS A 32 9.00 14.41 -4.27
N THR A 33 8.64 13.14 -4.12
CA THR A 33 8.86 12.10 -5.14
C THR A 33 7.61 11.57 -5.81
N PHE A 34 6.40 11.96 -5.37
CA PHE A 34 5.15 11.49 -5.96
C PHE A 34 3.99 12.48 -5.77
N LYS A 35 3.03 12.48 -6.69
CA LYS A 35 1.79 13.27 -6.61
C LYS A 35 0.82 12.63 -5.62
N ALA A 36 -0.12 13.41 -5.08
CA ALA A 36 -1.16 12.86 -4.22
C ALA A 36 -1.93 11.75 -4.93
N PHE A 37 -2.26 10.68 -4.21
CA PHE A 37 -2.99 9.55 -4.76
C PHE A 37 -3.81 8.83 -3.70
N VAL A 38 -4.81 8.07 -4.14
CA VAL A 38 -5.63 7.22 -3.28
C VAL A 38 -5.10 5.80 -3.35
N LYS A 39 -4.95 5.17 -2.18
CA LYS A 39 -4.41 3.83 -2.04
C LYS A 39 -5.47 2.88 -1.45
N PRO A 40 -5.98 1.90 -2.20
CA PRO A 40 -6.84 0.87 -1.63
C PRO A 40 -6.02 -0.04 -0.72
N VAL A 41 -6.54 -0.29 0.49
CA VAL A 41 -5.93 -1.17 1.49
C VAL A 41 -7.03 -1.97 2.19
N ALA A 42 -6.67 -3.08 2.83
CA ALA A 42 -7.62 -3.91 3.57
C ALA A 42 -8.42 -3.09 4.60
N VAL A 43 -9.71 -3.40 4.74
CA VAL A 43 -10.64 -2.66 5.62
C VAL A 43 -10.14 -2.54 7.07
N VAL A 44 -9.43 -3.56 7.57
CA VAL A 44 -8.81 -3.56 8.90
C VAL A 44 -7.91 -2.35 9.14
N VAL A 45 -7.29 -1.78 8.10
CA VAL A 45 -6.45 -0.58 8.25
C VAL A 45 -7.28 0.60 8.74
N LYS A 46 -8.48 0.81 8.19
CA LYS A 46 -9.40 1.85 8.66
C LYS A 46 -9.82 1.60 10.10
N GLU A 47 -10.17 0.37 10.46
CA GLU A 47 -10.52 0.02 11.85
C GLU A 47 -9.41 0.40 12.84
N ARG A 48 -8.15 0.10 12.49
CA ARG A 48 -6.99 0.46 13.34
C ARG A 48 -6.72 1.96 13.36
N ILE A 49 -6.94 2.67 12.25
CA ILE A 49 -6.87 4.13 12.21
C ILE A 49 -7.94 4.74 13.11
N ASP A 50 -9.19 4.28 13.03
CA ASP A 50 -10.29 4.80 13.84
C ASP A 50 -10.07 4.50 15.33
N ALA A 51 -9.58 3.31 15.68
CA ALA A 51 -9.18 2.99 17.05
C ALA A 51 -8.07 3.92 17.55
N TRP A 52 -7.03 4.16 16.73
CA TRP A 52 -5.97 5.10 17.08
C TRP A 52 -6.49 6.53 17.23
N LEU A 53 -7.42 6.98 16.39
CA LEU A 53 -8.01 8.32 16.49
C LEU A 53 -8.79 8.54 17.79
N LYS A 54 -9.34 7.48 18.40
CA LYS A 54 -10.02 7.52 19.71
C LYS A 54 -9.02 7.61 20.87
N GLU A 55 -7.89 6.91 20.76
CA GLU A 55 -6.87 6.83 21.82
C GLU A 55 -5.83 7.97 21.76
N ARG A 56 -5.62 8.57 20.59
CA ARG A 56 -4.57 9.57 20.42
C ARG A 56 -4.86 10.82 21.28
N PRO A 57 -3.86 11.44 21.90
CA PRO A 57 -4.09 12.65 22.70
C PRO A 57 -4.73 13.76 21.88
N VAL A 58 -5.81 14.35 22.40
CA VAL A 58 -6.66 15.34 21.70
C VAL A 58 -6.07 16.75 21.66
N ASN A 59 -5.34 17.16 22.70
CA ASN A 59 -4.82 18.53 22.86
C ASN A 59 -3.37 18.68 22.39
N GLN A 60 -3.03 18.08 21.25
CA GLN A 60 -1.68 18.18 20.70
C GLN A 60 -1.58 19.40 19.80
N ALA A 61 -0.53 20.20 19.99
CA ALA A 61 -0.26 21.34 19.14
C ALA A 61 -0.12 20.90 17.66
N PRO A 62 -0.83 21.54 16.72
CA PRO A 62 -0.63 21.31 15.30
C PRO A 62 0.84 21.53 14.90
N LEU A 63 1.31 20.74 13.94
CA LEU A 63 2.66 20.86 13.41
C LEU A 63 2.61 21.53 12.04
N VAL A 64 3.65 22.29 11.71
CA VAL A 64 3.78 22.88 10.38
C VAL A 64 4.07 21.76 9.39
N ASP A 65 3.28 21.66 8.33
CA ASP A 65 3.60 20.83 7.17
C ASP A 65 4.75 21.48 6.40
N GLU A 66 5.83 20.73 6.19
CA GLU A 66 7.05 21.27 5.59
C GLU A 66 6.87 21.64 4.11
N ARG A 67 5.82 21.13 3.47
CA ARG A 67 5.58 21.34 2.04
C ARG A 67 4.53 22.41 1.79
N THR A 68 3.46 22.47 2.59
CA THR A 68 2.42 23.50 2.42
C THR A 68 2.59 24.70 3.33
N GLY A 69 3.37 24.57 4.42
CA GLY A 69 3.49 25.60 5.45
C GLY A 69 2.29 25.69 6.39
N GLU A 70 1.26 24.88 6.17
CA GLU A 70 0.03 24.90 6.95
C GLU A 70 0.20 24.20 8.30
N LYS A 71 -0.55 24.64 9.31
CA LYS A 71 -0.64 23.94 10.58
C LYS A 71 -1.60 22.75 10.45
N VAL A 72 -1.08 21.54 10.60
CA VAL A 72 -1.84 20.30 10.43
C VAL A 72 -1.70 19.38 11.64
N SER A 73 -2.73 18.56 11.86
CA SER A 73 -2.75 17.52 12.88
C SER A 73 -2.44 16.17 12.25
N TYR A 74 -1.19 15.74 12.30
CA TYR A 74 -0.77 14.47 11.70
C TYR A 74 -1.54 13.29 12.31
N LEU A 75 -1.85 12.29 11.48
CA LEU A 75 -2.49 11.06 11.94
C LEU A 75 -1.66 10.42 13.07
N PHE A 76 -0.35 10.29 12.84
CA PHE A 76 0.60 9.73 13.78
C PHE A 76 1.44 10.84 14.45
N GLN A 77 0.88 11.40 15.52
CA GLN A 77 1.50 12.42 16.35
C GLN A 77 1.38 12.05 17.83
N PHE A 78 2.47 12.18 18.56
CA PHE A 78 2.49 11.96 20.01
C PHE A 78 3.41 12.98 20.70
N ARG A 79 2.92 13.61 21.77
CA ARG A 79 3.63 14.65 22.55
C ARG A 79 4.18 15.78 21.67
N GLY A 80 3.40 16.24 20.69
CA GLY A 80 3.78 17.34 19.81
C GLY A 80 4.90 17.00 18.83
N LYS A 81 5.13 15.72 18.54
CA LYS A 81 6.13 15.26 17.55
C LYS A 81 5.51 14.27 16.58
N ARG A 82 5.92 14.32 15.31
CA ARG A 82 5.54 13.29 14.33
C ARG A 82 6.19 11.96 14.70
N MET A 83 5.43 10.87 14.64
CA MET A 83 6.01 9.52 14.73
C MET A 83 6.62 9.15 13.38
N GLY A 84 7.91 9.46 13.22
CA GLY A 84 8.64 9.23 11.99
C GLY A 84 9.26 7.83 11.85
N VAL A 85 10.02 7.65 10.77
CA VAL A 85 10.73 6.40 10.43
C VAL A 85 11.59 5.86 11.59
N GLY A 86 12.16 6.75 12.41
CA GLY A 86 12.98 6.38 13.57
C GLY A 86 12.18 5.63 14.64
N VAL A 87 10.98 6.12 14.98
CA VAL A 87 10.09 5.47 15.96
C VAL A 87 9.63 4.11 15.43
N ILE A 88 9.27 4.05 14.14
CA ILE A 88 8.83 2.80 13.51
C ILE A 88 9.94 1.74 13.58
N ASN A 89 11.16 2.08 13.13
CA ASN A 89 12.23 1.09 12.99
C ASN A 89 12.95 0.75 14.30
N ARG A 90 13.06 1.69 15.23
CA ARG A 90 13.81 1.47 16.49
C ARG A 90 12.93 1.08 17.67
N THR A 91 11.61 1.24 17.55
CA THR A 91 10.69 0.98 18.67
C THR A 91 9.55 0.08 18.24
N ILE A 92 8.72 0.49 17.28
CA ILE A 92 7.50 -0.27 16.93
C ILE A 92 7.82 -1.63 16.35
N ILE A 93 8.68 -1.72 15.33
CA ILE A 93 9.06 -2.99 14.70
C ILE A 93 9.68 -3.94 15.73
N PRO A 94 10.67 -3.53 16.56
CA PRO A 94 11.18 -4.41 17.61
C PRO A 94 10.13 -4.93 18.59
N MET A 95 9.20 -4.07 19.02
CA MET A 95 8.10 -4.51 19.91
C MET A 95 7.18 -5.52 19.22
N LEU A 96 6.85 -5.30 17.94
CA LEU A 96 6.02 -6.23 17.16
C LEU A 96 6.72 -7.57 16.95
N CYS A 97 8.02 -7.56 16.64
CA CYS A 97 8.82 -8.78 16.51
C CYS A 97 8.84 -9.58 17.82
N ALA A 98 9.11 -8.91 18.95
CA ALA A 98 9.10 -9.54 20.26
C ALA A 98 7.72 -10.13 20.59
N LYS A 99 6.63 -9.39 20.33
CA LYS A 99 5.26 -9.85 20.54
C LYS A 99 4.89 -11.06 19.67
N ALA A 100 5.43 -11.13 18.45
CA ALA A 100 5.19 -12.23 17.51
C ALA A 100 6.15 -13.42 17.71
N GLY A 101 7.12 -13.33 18.63
CA GLY A 101 8.14 -14.37 18.83
C GLY A 101 9.09 -14.52 17.63
N VAL A 102 9.27 -13.47 16.83
CA VAL A 102 10.17 -13.50 15.65
C VAL A 102 11.43 -12.68 15.90
N PRO A 103 12.58 -13.06 15.32
CA PRO A 103 13.82 -12.29 15.43
C PRO A 103 13.73 -10.90 14.80
N LEU A 104 14.64 -10.01 15.18
CA LEU A 104 14.78 -8.68 14.59
C LEU A 104 15.48 -8.69 13.23
N ASP A 105 16.07 -9.82 12.87
CA ASP A 105 16.90 -10.04 11.68
C ASP A 105 16.47 -11.36 11.02
N ASP A 106 16.49 -11.40 9.69
CA ASP A 106 16.29 -12.62 8.91
C ASP A 106 17.49 -12.86 7.98
N SER A 107 17.37 -13.81 7.05
CA SER A 107 18.43 -14.11 6.08
C SER A 107 18.84 -12.94 5.17
N ARG A 108 18.07 -11.84 5.17
CA ARG A 108 18.38 -10.60 4.44
C ARG A 108 18.72 -9.45 5.38
N GLY A 109 19.02 -9.73 6.64
CA GLY A 109 19.43 -8.77 7.66
C GLY A 109 18.26 -8.20 8.46
N ARG A 110 18.41 -6.97 8.97
CA ARG A 110 17.44 -6.36 9.89
C ARG A 110 16.07 -6.15 9.27
N ILE A 111 15.01 -6.44 10.02
CA ILE A 111 13.63 -6.11 9.65
C ILE A 111 13.42 -4.60 9.81
N THR A 112 12.96 -3.95 8.75
CA THR A 112 12.74 -2.50 8.70
C THR A 112 11.41 -2.16 8.01
N SER A 113 10.94 -0.92 8.16
CA SER A 113 9.72 -0.44 7.49
C SER A 113 9.85 -0.45 5.97
N HIS A 114 11.04 -0.16 5.43
CA HIS A 114 11.33 -0.28 4.01
C HIS A 114 11.17 -1.72 3.53
N ARG A 115 11.70 -2.67 4.31
CA ARG A 115 11.57 -4.11 4.00
C ARG A 115 10.15 -4.61 4.17
N GLY A 116 9.40 -4.14 5.16
CA GLY A 116 7.97 -4.43 5.31
C GLY A 116 7.19 -3.98 4.07
N ARG A 117 7.44 -2.76 3.58
CA ARG A 117 6.88 -2.28 2.30
C ARG A 117 7.26 -3.18 1.14
N ALA A 118 8.56 -3.51 1.00
CA ALA A 118 9.05 -4.38 -0.06
C ALA A 118 8.36 -5.77 -0.04
N SER A 119 8.17 -6.35 1.15
CA SER A 119 7.48 -7.63 1.31
C SER A 119 6.02 -7.56 0.86
N VAL A 120 5.28 -6.50 1.22
CA VAL A 120 3.88 -6.34 0.78
C VAL A 120 3.79 -6.16 -0.74
N VAL A 121 4.65 -5.32 -1.33
CA VAL A 121 4.65 -5.11 -2.79
C VAL A 121 5.01 -6.41 -3.53
N THR A 122 5.98 -7.19 -3.01
CA THR A 122 6.34 -8.51 -3.56
C THR A 122 5.18 -9.50 -3.47
N ALA A 123 4.45 -9.51 -2.35
CA ALA A 123 3.30 -10.39 -2.17
C ALA A 123 2.19 -10.05 -3.18
N LEU A 124 1.85 -8.76 -3.34
CA LEU A 124 0.89 -8.29 -4.34
C LEU A 124 1.32 -8.66 -5.77
N ALA A 125 2.60 -8.45 -6.10
CA ALA A 125 3.15 -8.79 -7.42
C ALA A 125 3.18 -10.30 -7.71
N SER A 126 3.09 -11.14 -6.67
CA SER A 126 3.14 -12.60 -6.79
C SER A 126 1.76 -13.22 -7.03
N VAL A 127 0.66 -12.46 -6.88
CA VAL A 127 -0.70 -12.95 -7.11
C VAL A 127 -0.88 -13.26 -8.60
N PRO A 128 -1.18 -14.53 -8.98
CA PRO A 128 -1.52 -14.87 -10.36
C PRO A 128 -2.75 -14.06 -10.81
N GLN A 129 -2.67 -13.44 -11.97
CA GLN A 129 -3.75 -12.59 -12.52
C GLN A 129 -4.18 -11.45 -11.57
N GLY A 130 -3.30 -11.06 -10.63
CA GLY A 130 -3.49 -9.88 -9.80
C GLY A 130 -3.04 -8.61 -10.51
N MET A 131 -2.53 -7.66 -9.74
CA MET A 131 -2.18 -6.33 -10.21
C MET A 131 -1.13 -6.35 -11.33
N SER A 132 -1.39 -5.55 -12.37
CA SER A 132 -0.43 -5.19 -13.41
C SER A 132 0.73 -4.36 -12.87
N LEU A 133 1.78 -4.19 -13.68
CA LEU A 133 2.93 -3.33 -13.34
C LEU A 133 2.48 -1.90 -13.01
N MET A 134 1.55 -1.33 -13.79
CA MET A 134 1.08 0.03 -13.61
C MET A 134 0.25 0.19 -12.32
N GLU A 135 -0.58 -0.80 -11.99
CA GLU A 135 -1.33 -0.79 -10.74
C GLU A 135 -0.41 -0.95 -9.53
N LEU A 136 0.61 -1.82 -9.61
CA LEU A 136 1.62 -1.94 -8.56
C LEU A 136 2.41 -0.65 -8.38
N MET A 137 2.78 0.04 -9.47
CA MET A 137 3.42 1.35 -9.43
C MET A 137 2.52 2.37 -8.72
N GLN A 138 1.25 2.45 -9.10
CA GLN A 138 0.29 3.36 -8.49
C GLN A 138 0.11 3.07 -7.00
N TRP A 139 -0.07 1.80 -6.62
CA TRP A 139 -0.29 1.39 -5.24
C TRP A 139 0.94 1.60 -4.35
N SER A 140 2.13 1.42 -4.91
CA SER A 140 3.40 1.67 -4.20
C SER A 140 3.82 3.15 -4.23
N GLY A 141 3.23 3.98 -5.08
CA GLY A 141 3.63 5.38 -5.28
C GLY A 141 4.99 5.50 -5.99
N HIS A 142 5.31 4.60 -6.92
CA HIS A 142 6.51 4.70 -7.74
C HIS A 142 6.23 5.48 -9.02
N SER A 143 7.08 6.46 -9.34
CA SER A 143 7.03 7.22 -10.58
C SER A 143 7.70 6.52 -11.77
N SER A 144 8.55 5.51 -11.51
CA SER A 144 9.29 4.78 -12.54
C SER A 144 8.96 3.29 -12.51
N PRO A 145 8.76 2.64 -13.67
CA PRO A 145 8.64 1.20 -13.78
C PRO A 145 9.84 0.44 -13.19
N SER A 146 11.05 0.97 -13.34
CA SER A 146 12.27 0.33 -12.84
C SER A 146 12.23 0.09 -11.33
N SER A 147 11.62 1.01 -10.58
CA SER A 147 11.44 0.89 -9.12
C SER A 147 10.41 -0.17 -8.70
N THR A 148 9.64 -0.71 -9.64
CA THR A 148 8.64 -1.75 -9.37
C THR A 148 9.05 -3.10 -9.94
N LEU A 149 9.79 -3.11 -11.07
CA LEU A 149 10.20 -4.33 -11.75
C LEU A 149 10.98 -5.30 -10.85
N HIS A 150 11.77 -4.82 -9.90
CA HIS A 150 12.52 -5.71 -9.00
C HIS A 150 11.65 -6.51 -8.02
N TYR A 151 10.36 -6.20 -7.89
CA TYR A 151 9.40 -7.00 -7.13
C TYR A 151 8.72 -8.09 -7.98
N ILE A 152 8.79 -7.99 -9.31
CA ILE A 152 8.09 -8.87 -10.23
C ILE A 152 9.02 -10.01 -10.65
N ARG A 153 8.56 -11.25 -10.48
CA ARG A 153 9.23 -12.43 -11.02
C ARG A 153 8.41 -12.99 -12.18
N ILE A 154 8.95 -12.89 -13.39
CA ILE A 154 8.36 -13.51 -14.57
C ILE A 154 8.68 -15.01 -14.52
N ARG A 155 7.64 -15.85 -14.49
CA ARG A 155 7.78 -17.31 -14.59
C ARG A 155 7.57 -17.72 -16.05
N PRO A 156 8.43 -18.56 -16.66
CA PRO A 156 8.26 -18.98 -18.05
C PRO A 156 6.88 -19.59 -18.35
N THR A 157 6.32 -20.36 -17.42
CA THR A 157 4.98 -20.94 -17.53
C THR A 157 3.87 -19.88 -17.57
N LYS A 158 4.00 -18.81 -16.77
CA LYS A 158 3.07 -17.67 -16.79
C LYS A 158 3.17 -16.91 -18.11
N LEU A 159 4.39 -16.70 -18.61
CA LEU A 159 4.61 -16.04 -19.90
C LEU A 159 3.95 -16.82 -21.05
N ALA A 160 4.17 -18.14 -21.11
CA ALA A 160 3.54 -18.98 -22.12
C ALA A 160 2.01 -18.96 -22.04
N ALA A 161 1.43 -19.10 -20.83
CA ALA A 161 -0.02 -19.04 -20.65
C ALA A 161 -0.61 -17.67 -21.02
N SER A 162 0.06 -16.57 -20.64
CA SER A 162 -0.35 -15.22 -21.03
C SER A 162 -0.25 -14.99 -22.54
N PHE A 163 0.77 -15.51 -23.20
CA PHE A 163 0.91 -15.44 -24.66
C PHE A 163 -0.24 -16.16 -25.37
N VAL A 164 -0.50 -17.44 -25.03
CA VAL A 164 -1.59 -18.22 -25.64
C VAL A 164 -2.95 -17.53 -25.43
N LYS A 165 -3.22 -17.00 -24.22
CA LYS A 165 -4.45 -16.26 -23.94
C LYS A 165 -4.59 -15.00 -24.82
N ALA A 166 -3.51 -14.25 -25.02
CA ALA A 166 -3.52 -13.05 -25.86
C ALA A 166 -3.67 -13.38 -27.36
N ASP A 167 -2.95 -14.39 -27.83
CA ASP A 167 -2.99 -14.87 -29.21
C ASP A 167 -4.40 -15.33 -29.59
N GLN A 168 -5.05 -16.14 -28.74
CA GLN A 168 -6.42 -16.59 -28.93
C GLN A 168 -7.44 -15.44 -29.01
N MET A 169 -7.30 -14.41 -28.16
CA MET A 169 -8.19 -13.24 -28.20
C MET A 169 -8.00 -12.38 -29.45
N SER A 170 -6.80 -12.37 -30.03
CA SER A 170 -6.52 -11.62 -31.26
C SER A 170 -7.14 -12.25 -32.52
N VAL A 171 -7.48 -13.53 -32.47
CA VAL A 171 -8.07 -14.29 -33.59
C VAL A 171 -9.61 -14.25 -33.56
N SER A 172 -10.24 -13.86 -32.45
CA SER A 172 -11.70 -13.86 -32.28
C SER A 172 -12.44 -12.61 -32.75
N ASP A 173 -11.76 -11.58 -33.28
CA ASP A 173 -12.42 -10.44 -33.94
C ASP A 173 -12.48 -10.69 -35.47
N PRO A 174 -13.67 -10.97 -36.06
CA PRO A 174 -13.79 -11.06 -37.52
C PRO A 174 -13.68 -9.65 -38.14
N PRO A 175 -13.06 -9.50 -39.32
CA PRO A 175 -13.12 -8.24 -40.05
C PRO A 175 -14.58 -7.98 -40.44
N THR A 176 -15.04 -6.75 -40.17
CA THR A 176 -16.35 -6.18 -40.54
C THR A 176 -16.75 -6.41 -41.98
#